data_AF-A0A951BU38-F1
#
_entry.id   AF-A0A951BU38-F1
#
_cell.length_a   1.000
_cell.length_b   1.000
_cell.length_c   1.000
_cell.angle_alpha   90.00
_cell.angle_beta   90.00
_cell.angle_gamma   90.00
#
_symmetry.space_group_name_H-M   'P 1'
#
loop_
_entity.id
_entity.type
_entity.pdbx_description
1 polymer ?
#
loop_
_entity_poly.entity_id
_entity_poly.type
_entity_poly.pdbx_seq_one_letter_code
_entity_poly.pdbx_strand_id
1 'polypeptide(L)'
;MPLYECVLIARSDITQQQVEAVADQIGAQLEGDGGAVKKREYWGSRGLAYRIKKNRKGHYMLLGLDAPPAAITEMERQLGLNEDVLRYLTIRVEQIDEAPSAILTRKSDDRERGFRGPKPAGRFDSGRRRGYDDREEFRARDREVREEEEFRPARAEAEE
;
A
#
# COMPACT_ATOMS: atom_id res chain seq x y z
N MET A 1 -21.84 10.32 22.29
CA MET A 1 -21.69 10.72 20.88
C MET A 1 -21.38 9.48 20.06
N PRO A 2 -21.66 9.48 18.75
CA PRO A 2 -21.36 8.30 17.93
C PRO A 2 -19.86 8.10 17.82
N LEU A 3 -19.43 6.84 17.94
CA LEU A 3 -18.05 6.45 17.85
C LEU A 3 -17.73 6.01 16.42
N TYR A 4 -16.52 6.32 15.97
CA TYR A 4 -16.05 5.94 14.65
C TYR A 4 -14.63 5.39 14.71
N GLU A 5 -14.34 4.49 13.79
CA GLU A 5 -12.98 4.11 13.46
C GLU A 5 -12.65 4.60 12.06
N CYS A 6 -11.57 5.37 11.95
CA CYS A 6 -11.04 5.84 10.70
C CYS A 6 -9.69 5.17 10.45
N VAL A 7 -9.61 4.40 9.37
CA VAL A 7 -8.33 3.88 8.87
C VAL A 7 -7.90 4.75 7.71
N LEU A 8 -6.71 5.34 7.81
CA LEU A 8 -6.08 6.07 6.72
C LEU A 8 -4.86 5.33 6.19
N ILE A 9 -4.69 5.42 4.87
CA ILE A 9 -3.53 4.93 4.14
C ILE A 9 -2.85 6.16 3.57
N ALA A 10 -1.66 6.47 4.08
CA ALA A 10 -0.83 7.54 3.56
C ALA A 10 0.18 7.00 2.53
N ARG A 11 0.74 7.90 1.72
CA ARG A 11 1.77 7.58 0.71
C ARG A 11 2.99 6.92 1.36
N SER A 12 3.85 6.29 0.56
CA SER A 12 5.01 5.52 1.06
C SER A 12 6.33 6.30 1.04
N ASP A 13 6.32 7.49 0.46
CA ASP A 13 7.43 8.44 0.37
C ASP A 13 7.58 9.29 1.64
N ILE A 14 6.50 9.46 2.40
CA ILE A 14 6.49 10.22 3.64
C ILE A 14 7.02 9.41 4.83
N THR A 15 7.58 10.13 5.81
CA THR A 15 8.09 9.53 7.05
C THR A 15 6.97 9.28 8.06
N GLN A 16 7.25 8.45 9.07
CA GLN A 16 6.29 8.22 10.16
C GLN A 16 5.86 9.53 10.85
N GLN A 17 6.79 10.45 11.08
CA GLN A 17 6.50 11.74 11.72
C GLN A 17 5.52 12.58 10.89
N GLN A 18 5.61 12.51 9.56
CA GLN A 18 4.68 13.21 8.67
C GLN A 18 3.28 12.58 8.72
N VAL A 19 3.19 11.25 8.82
CA VAL A 19 1.89 10.56 9.01
C VAL A 19 1.25 10.98 10.34
N GLU A 20 2.03 11.06 11.42
CA GLU A 20 1.58 11.53 12.73
C GLU A 20 1.15 13.00 12.67
N ALA A 21 1.88 13.86 11.97
CA ALA A 21 1.50 15.26 11.76
C ALA A 21 0.15 15.41 11.03
N VAL A 22 -0.12 14.56 10.03
CA VAL A 22 -1.44 14.55 9.35
C VAL A 22 -2.55 14.15 10.34
N ALA A 23 -2.29 13.18 11.20
CA ALA A 23 -3.25 12.79 12.24
C ALA A 23 -3.44 13.85 13.32
N ASP A 24 -2.40 14.60 13.65
CA ASP A 24 -2.47 15.75 14.57
C ASP A 24 -3.30 16.88 13.99
N GLN A 25 -3.11 17.21 12.71
CA GLN A 25 -3.90 18.23 12.00
C GLN A 25 -5.39 17.87 12.01
N ILE A 26 -5.70 16.60 11.71
CA ILE A 26 -7.07 16.10 11.75
C ILE A 26 -7.62 16.11 13.18
N GLY A 27 -6.82 15.72 14.17
CA GLY A 27 -7.20 15.75 15.57
C GLY A 27 -7.55 17.16 16.05
N ALA A 28 -6.72 18.15 15.72
CA ALA A 28 -6.95 19.55 16.09
C ALA A 28 -8.21 20.13 15.44
N GLN A 29 -8.47 19.78 14.18
CA GLN A 29 -9.72 20.16 13.51
C GLN A 29 -10.93 19.52 14.17
N LEU A 30 -10.84 18.22 14.46
CA LEU A 30 -11.93 17.47 15.09
C LEU A 30 -12.26 18.02 16.48
N GLU A 31 -11.25 18.42 17.26
CA GLU A 31 -11.41 19.11 18.55
C GLU A 31 -12.11 20.46 18.39
N GLY A 32 -11.80 21.22 17.34
CA GLY A 32 -12.49 22.47 17.00
C GLY A 32 -13.99 22.27 16.68
N ASP A 33 -14.34 21.15 16.06
CA ASP A 33 -15.71 20.78 15.71
C ASP A 33 -16.45 20.04 16.85
N GLY A 34 -15.85 19.97 18.04
CA GLY A 34 -16.43 19.39 19.25
C GLY A 34 -16.33 17.87 19.35
N GLY A 35 -15.42 17.23 18.60
CA GLY A 35 -15.08 15.82 18.73
C GLY A 35 -13.76 15.58 19.48
N ALA A 36 -13.40 14.32 19.70
CA ALA A 36 -12.17 13.92 20.37
C ALA A 36 -11.58 12.65 19.74
N VAL A 37 -10.25 12.55 19.75
CA VAL A 37 -9.54 11.33 19.33
C VAL A 37 -9.26 10.47 20.57
N LYS A 38 -9.90 9.31 20.66
CA LYS A 38 -9.74 8.38 21.80
C LYS A 38 -8.57 7.43 21.63
N LYS A 39 -8.26 7.06 20.39
CA LYS A 39 -7.25 6.04 20.08
C LYS A 39 -6.46 6.43 18.85
N ARG A 40 -5.14 6.24 18.91
CA ARG A 40 -4.25 6.41 17.76
C ARG A 40 -3.31 5.23 17.70
N GLU A 41 -3.29 4.55 16.56
CA GLU A 41 -2.40 3.43 16.33
C GLU A 41 -1.72 3.54 14.97
N TYR A 42 -0.40 3.49 14.97
CA TYR A 42 0.38 3.42 13.75
C TYR A 42 0.80 1.98 13.45
N TRP A 43 0.28 1.40 12.38
CA TRP A 43 0.56 0.01 12.00
C TRP A 43 1.86 -0.14 11.18
N GLY A 44 2.43 0.98 10.71
CA GLY A 44 3.63 0.98 9.88
C GLY A 44 3.34 0.89 8.38
N SER A 45 4.42 0.73 7.61
CA SER A 45 4.35 0.50 6.17
C SER A 45 3.91 -0.93 5.86
N ARG A 46 2.88 -1.09 5.02
CA ARG A 46 2.36 -2.39 4.56
C ARG A 46 2.21 -2.39 3.04
N GLY A 47 2.33 -3.57 2.44
CA GLY A 47 2.10 -3.76 1.00
C GLY A 47 0.61 -3.68 0.66
N LEU A 48 0.28 -2.96 -0.40
CA LEU A 48 -1.07 -2.91 -0.96
C LEU A 48 -1.28 -4.09 -1.90
N ALA A 49 -2.49 -4.63 -1.97
CA ALA A 49 -2.83 -5.73 -2.88
C ALA A 49 -2.65 -5.35 -4.36
N TYR A 50 -2.87 -4.07 -4.68
CA TYR A 50 -2.69 -3.49 -6.01
C TYR A 50 -2.16 -2.06 -5.89
N ARG A 51 -1.73 -1.48 -7.01
CA ARG A 51 -1.20 -0.11 -7.04
C ARG A 51 -2.33 0.92 -6.86
N ILE A 52 -2.19 1.82 -5.88
CA ILE A 52 -3.07 2.98 -5.68
C ILE A 52 -2.24 4.24 -5.90
N LYS A 53 -2.66 5.14 -6.81
CA LYS A 53 -1.91 6.34 -7.20
C LYS A 53 -0.41 6.07 -7.46
N LYS A 54 -0.08 4.92 -8.09
CA LYS A 54 1.27 4.40 -8.39
C LYS A 54 2.05 3.81 -7.19
N ASN A 55 1.53 3.84 -5.97
CA ASN A 55 2.17 3.27 -4.80
C ASN A 55 1.86 1.78 -4.64
N ARG A 56 2.86 0.96 -4.30
CA ARG A 56 2.71 -0.47 -3.95
C ARG A 56 2.72 -0.74 -2.45
N LYS A 57 3.10 0.25 -1.66
CA LYS A 57 3.13 0.24 -0.19
C LYS A 57 2.45 1.51 0.31
N GLY A 58 1.97 1.47 1.55
CA GLY A 58 1.39 2.64 2.21
C GLY A 58 1.58 2.55 3.71
N HIS A 59 1.63 3.71 4.35
CA HIS A 59 1.64 3.81 5.81
C HIS A 59 0.20 3.74 6.32
N TYR A 60 -0.05 2.80 7.22
CA TYR A 60 -1.38 2.61 7.80
C TYR A 60 -1.45 3.23 9.19
N MET A 61 -2.53 3.96 9.44
CA MET A 61 -2.86 4.49 10.74
C MET A 61 -4.35 4.32 11.02
N LEU A 62 -4.67 3.92 12.25
CA LEU A 62 -6.01 3.81 12.79
C LEU A 62 -6.24 4.94 13.78
N LEU A 63 -7.38 5.60 13.66
CA LEU A 63 -7.87 6.62 14.57
C LEU A 63 -9.24 6.19 15.11
N GLY A 64 -9.36 6.11 16.44
CA GLY A 64 -10.64 5.96 17.13
C GLY A 64 -11.17 7.33 17.50
N LEU A 65 -12.34 7.68 16.98
CA LEU A 65 -12.92 9.01 17.03
C LEU A 65 -14.23 9.00 17.81
N ASP A 66 -14.46 10.04 18.60
CA ASP A 66 -15.74 10.33 19.24
C ASP A 66 -16.17 11.73 18.80
N ALA A 67 -17.10 11.80 17.84
CA ALA A 67 -17.40 13.07 17.16
C ALA A 67 -18.85 13.13 16.67
N PRO A 68 -19.43 14.34 16.53
CA PRO A 68 -20.72 14.49 15.87
C PRO A 68 -20.61 14.18 14.35
N PRO A 69 -21.69 13.76 13.68
CA PRO A 69 -21.67 13.43 12.25
C PRO A 69 -21.20 14.58 11.34
N ALA A 70 -21.46 15.82 11.74
CA ALA A 70 -21.02 17.01 11.00
C ALA A 70 -19.49 17.12 10.96
N ALA A 71 -18.83 16.89 12.11
CA ALA A 71 -17.37 16.93 12.22
C ALA A 71 -16.71 15.83 11.38
N ILE A 72 -17.30 14.63 11.33
CA ILE A 72 -16.80 13.53 10.47
C ILE A 72 -16.86 13.91 8.99
N THR A 73 -17.96 14.52 8.55
CA THR A 73 -18.11 14.93 7.14
C THR A 73 -17.05 15.95 6.73
N GLU A 74 -16.76 16.92 7.60
CA GLU A 74 -15.74 17.94 7.34
C GLU A 74 -14.32 17.36 7.42
N MET A 75 -14.07 16.42 8.34
CA MET A 75 -12.83 15.65 8.40
C MET A 75 -12.58 14.85 7.11
N GLU A 76 -13.57 14.12 6.61
CA GLU A 76 -13.46 13.31 5.38
C GLU A 76 -13.18 14.18 4.15
N ARG A 77 -13.77 15.38 4.11
CA ARG A 77 -13.48 16.37 3.07
C ARG A 77 -12.00 16.76 3.07
N GLN A 78 -11.45 17.06 4.24
CA GLN A 78 -10.04 17.47 4.40
C GLN A 78 -9.06 16.33 4.11
N LEU A 79 -9.38 15.11 4.57
CA LEU A 79 -8.66 13.89 4.21
C LEU A 79 -8.63 13.65 2.70
N GLY A 80 -9.72 13.98 1.99
CA GLY A 80 -9.78 13.90 0.53
C GLY A 80 -8.94 14.96 -0.19
N LEU A 81 -8.79 16.14 0.41
CA LEU A 81 -7.96 17.23 -0.12
C LEU A 81 -6.47 17.01 0.12
N ASN A 82 -6.11 16.26 1.16
CA ASN A 82 -4.72 16.01 1.48
C ASN A 82 -4.06 15.04 0.47
N GLU A 83 -3.05 15.53 -0.25
CA GLU A 83 -2.33 14.75 -1.26
C GLU A 83 -1.53 13.57 -0.68
N ASP A 84 -1.15 13.66 0.60
CA ASP A 84 -0.44 12.60 1.32
C ASP A 84 -1.32 11.39 1.63
N VAL A 85 -2.64 11.54 1.54
CA VAL A 85 -3.60 10.47 1.78
C VAL A 85 -3.95 9.76 0.47
N LEU A 86 -3.71 8.45 0.44
CA LEU A 86 -4.08 7.59 -0.68
C LEU A 86 -5.55 7.21 -0.62
N ARG A 87 -6.00 6.78 0.56
CA ARG A 87 -7.36 6.32 0.82
C ARG A 87 -7.64 6.38 2.31
N TYR A 88 -8.88 6.64 2.68
CA TYR A 88 -9.39 6.52 4.03
C TYR A 88 -10.68 5.69 4.02
N LEU A 89 -11.03 5.14 5.17
CA LEU A 89 -12.30 4.48 5.40
C LEU A 89 -12.73 4.78 6.83
N THR A 90 -13.89 5.41 6.97
CA THR A 90 -14.53 5.69 8.25
C THR A 90 -15.69 4.73 8.44
N ILE A 91 -15.75 4.09 9.60
CA ILE A 91 -16.81 3.16 9.98
C ILE A 91 -17.37 3.60 11.32
N ARG A 92 -18.70 3.63 11.44
CA ARG A 92 -19.35 3.85 12.73
C ARG A 92 -19.28 2.57 13.56
N VAL A 93 -18.83 2.68 14.80
CA VAL A 93 -18.70 1.56 15.74
C VAL A 93 -19.56 1.79 16.99
N GLU A 94 -19.89 0.70 17.67
CA GLU A 94 -20.63 0.76 18.94
C GLU A 94 -19.69 1.00 20.12
N GLN A 95 -18.47 0.47 20.06
CA GLN A 95 -17.43 0.60 21.08
C GLN A 95 -16.07 0.74 20.41
N ILE A 96 -15.15 1.47 21.05
CA ILE A 96 -13.76 1.56 20.62
C ILE A 96 -12.97 0.64 21.54
N ASP A 97 -12.37 -0.40 20.98
CA ASP A 97 -11.52 -1.30 21.74
C ASP A 97 -10.23 -0.58 22.16
N GLU A 98 -9.95 -0.52 23.46
CA GLU A 98 -8.71 0.09 23.99
C GLU A 98 -7.49 -0.83 23.81
N ALA A 99 -7.72 -2.13 23.64
CA ALA A 99 -6.66 -3.10 23.41
C ALA A 99 -5.91 -2.82 22.09
N PRO A 100 -4.58 -3.07 22.02
CA PRO A 100 -3.84 -2.91 20.78
C PRO A 100 -4.45 -3.79 19.69
N SER A 101 -4.64 -3.24 18.50
CA SER A 101 -5.25 -3.99 17.40
C SER A 101 -4.48 -5.29 17.10
N ALA A 102 -5.18 -6.32 16.64
CA ALA A 102 -4.59 -7.61 16.28
C ALA A 102 -3.46 -7.50 15.24
N ILE A 103 -3.41 -6.39 14.49
CA ILE A 103 -2.37 -6.10 13.51
C ILE A 103 -1.04 -5.75 14.20
N LEU A 104 -1.07 -5.00 15.30
CA LEU A 104 0.13 -4.67 16.07
C LEU A 104 0.65 -5.90 16.84
N THR A 105 -0.25 -6.66 17.45
CA THR A 105 0.09 -7.87 18.21
C THR A 105 0.73 -8.96 17.33
N ARG A 106 0.24 -9.16 16.10
CA ARG A 106 0.87 -10.13 15.17
C ARG A 106 2.31 -9.75 14.81
N LYS A 107 2.63 -8.45 14.78
CA LYS A 107 3.97 -7.97 14.43
C LYS A 107 4.99 -8.19 15.56
N SER A 108 4.58 -8.25 16.82
CA SER A 108 5.47 -8.66 17.92
C SER A 108 5.75 -10.16 17.86
N ASP A 109 4.72 -10.99 17.63
CA ASP A 109 4.86 -12.44 17.57
C ASP A 109 5.82 -12.91 16.44
N ASP A 110 5.75 -12.29 15.25
CA ASP A 110 6.65 -12.64 14.14
C ASP A 110 8.12 -12.30 14.42
N ARG A 111 8.39 -11.25 15.21
CA ARG A 111 9.76 -10.90 15.62
C ARG A 111 10.32 -11.93 16.60
N GLU A 112 9.50 -12.45 17.50
CA GLU A 112 9.90 -13.52 18.43
C GLU A 112 10.13 -14.85 17.71
N ARG A 113 9.33 -15.16 16.67
CA ARG A 113 9.53 -16.36 15.83
C ARG A 113 10.74 -16.30 14.90
N GLY A 114 11.33 -15.11 14.71
CA GLY A 114 12.52 -14.90 13.90
C GLY A 114 13.82 -15.44 14.52
N PHE A 115 13.86 -15.64 15.85
CA PHE A 115 14.97 -16.31 16.52
C PHE A 115 14.80 -17.84 16.46
N ARG A 116 14.82 -18.39 15.24
CA ARG A 116 15.29 -19.76 15.08
C ARG A 116 16.80 -19.66 15.28
N GLY A 117 17.30 -20.14 16.43
CA GLY A 117 18.70 -20.07 16.84
C GLY A 117 19.70 -20.50 15.74
N PRO A 118 21.01 -20.43 16.00
CA PRO A 118 22.04 -20.72 14.99
C PRO A 118 21.69 -22.01 14.23
N LYS A 119 21.52 -21.89 12.90
CA LYS A 119 21.26 -23.04 12.02
C LYS A 119 22.24 -24.14 12.42
N PRO A 120 21.79 -25.36 12.77
CA PRO A 120 22.70 -26.42 13.13
C PRO A 120 23.68 -26.63 11.98
N ALA A 121 24.98 -26.48 12.26
CA ALA A 121 26.02 -26.76 11.30
C ALA A 121 26.00 -28.28 11.05
N GLY A 122 25.56 -28.67 9.85
CA GLY A 122 25.66 -30.05 9.39
C GLY A 122 24.38 -30.86 9.46
N ARG A 123 23.46 -30.64 8.51
CA ARG A 123 22.67 -31.71 7.89
C ARG A 123 22.11 -31.19 6.55
N PHE A 124 22.41 -31.90 5.46
CA PHE A 124 22.10 -31.64 4.04
C PHE A 124 23.25 -31.11 3.18
N ASP A 125 24.29 -31.94 3.04
CA ASP A 125 25.03 -32.08 1.76
C ASP A 125 24.59 -33.38 1.08
N SER A 126 23.39 -33.39 0.49
CA SER A 126 23.02 -34.38 -0.52
C SER A 126 21.69 -34.01 -1.18
N GLY A 127 21.74 -33.75 -2.49
CA GLY A 127 20.65 -34.24 -3.35
C GLY A 127 19.75 -33.25 -4.10
N ARG A 128 20.19 -32.03 -4.45
CA ARG A 128 19.54 -31.29 -5.56
C ARG A 128 20.53 -30.86 -6.64
N ARG A 129 20.98 -31.84 -7.43
CA ARG A 129 21.28 -31.61 -8.85
C ARG A 129 20.00 -31.92 -9.67
N ARG A 130 19.34 -30.87 -10.14
CA ARG A 130 18.40 -30.79 -11.28
C ARG A 130 18.04 -29.30 -11.34
N GLY A 131 18.54 -28.50 -12.27
CA GLY A 131 18.57 -28.73 -13.72
C GLY A 131 17.38 -27.97 -14.31
N TYR A 132 17.68 -27.07 -15.25
CA TYR A 132 16.80 -26.17 -16.01
C TYR A 132 16.61 -24.74 -15.45
N ASP A 133 17.44 -23.84 -15.96
CA ASP A 133 17.33 -22.38 -15.84
C ASP A 133 16.56 -21.86 -17.07
N ASP A 134 15.23 -21.74 -16.95
CA ASP A 134 14.32 -21.24 -17.99
C ASP A 134 14.36 -19.70 -18.13
N ARG A 135 15.56 -19.10 -18.12
CA ARG A 135 15.65 -17.64 -18.04
C ARG A 135 16.66 -16.94 -18.95
N GLU A 136 17.12 -17.59 -20.02
CA GLU A 136 18.04 -16.96 -20.98
C GLU A 136 17.58 -16.91 -22.45
N GLU A 137 16.35 -17.30 -22.81
CA GLU A 137 15.92 -17.24 -24.24
C GLU A 137 15.24 -15.93 -24.68
N PHE A 138 15.03 -14.96 -23.79
CA PHE A 138 14.32 -13.71 -24.14
C PHE A 138 15.23 -12.49 -24.36
N ARG A 139 16.55 -12.66 -24.36
CA ARG A 139 17.53 -11.57 -24.50
C ARG A 139 18.49 -11.75 -25.67
N ALA A 140 17.99 -12.11 -26.85
CA ALA A 140 18.71 -11.91 -28.11
C ALA A 140 17.78 -12.10 -29.32
N ARG A 141 16.89 -11.14 -29.57
CA ARG A 141 16.62 -10.74 -30.96
C ARG A 141 16.94 -9.27 -31.06
N ASP A 142 18.21 -9.03 -31.33
CA ASP A 142 18.62 -7.78 -31.93
C ASP A 142 17.81 -7.54 -33.20
N ARG A 143 17.45 -6.28 -33.30
CA ARG A 143 16.78 -5.60 -34.40
C ARG A 143 17.76 -5.55 -35.59
N GLU A 144 17.22 -5.57 -36.81
CA GLU A 144 17.90 -5.51 -38.14
C GLU A 144 18.30 -6.90 -38.68
N VAL A 145 17.85 -7.37 -39.85
CA VAL A 145 17.73 -6.74 -41.16
C VAL A 145 16.46 -7.28 -41.85
N ARG A 146 15.55 -6.39 -42.27
CA ARG A 146 14.46 -6.75 -43.19
C ARG A 146 14.94 -6.33 -44.57
N GLU A 147 15.52 -7.27 -45.31
CA GLU A 147 15.90 -7.07 -46.71
C GLU A 147 14.67 -6.63 -47.50
N GLU A 148 14.86 -5.55 -48.25
CA GLU A 148 13.95 -5.04 -49.26
C GLU A 148 13.86 -6.07 -50.40
N GLU A 149 12.78 -6.83 -50.47
CA GLU A 149 12.36 -7.43 -51.73
C GLU A 149 11.24 -6.58 -52.35
N GLU A 150 11.59 -6.02 -53.50
CA GLU A 150 10.79 -5.21 -54.41
C GLU A 150 9.39 -5.83 -54.67
N PHE A 151 8.34 -5.22 -54.13
CA PHE A 151 6.99 -5.40 -54.67
C PHE A 151 6.69 -4.27 -55.66
N ARG A 152 6.99 -4.50 -56.94
CA ARG A 152 6.60 -3.58 -58.03
C ARG A 152 5.08 -3.67 -58.25
N PRO A 153 4.32 -2.56 -58.20
CA PRO A 153 2.91 -2.59 -58.58
C PRO A 153 2.79 -2.70 -60.11
N ALA A 154 1.97 -3.64 -60.56
CA ALA A 154 1.58 -3.76 -61.97
C ALA A 154 0.81 -2.52 -62.40
N ARG A 155 1.35 -1.78 -63.37
CA ARG A 155 0.61 -0.76 -64.14
C ARG A 155 -0.57 -1.44 -64.84
N ALA A 156 -1.78 -0.98 -64.55
CA ALA A 156 -2.95 -1.17 -65.39
C ALA A 156 -3.35 0.21 -65.94
N GLU A 157 -2.72 0.60 -67.05
CA GLU A 157 -3.25 1.58 -67.99
C GLU A 157 -3.68 0.77 -69.21
N ALA A 158 -5.00 0.62 -69.38
CA ALA A 158 -5.63 0.26 -70.63
C ALA A 158 -6.29 1.55 -71.14
N GLU A 159 -5.74 2.08 -72.22
CA GLU A 159 -6.32 3.14 -73.03
C GLU A 159 -6.86 2.46 -74.29
N GLU A 160 -8.18 2.60 -74.54
CA GLU A 160 -8.86 2.87 -75.83
C GLU A 160 -10.38 2.63 -75.68
#